data_AF-A0ABD0ZRU3-F1
#
_entry.id   AF-A0ABD0ZRU3-F1
#
_cell.length_a   1.000
_cell.length_b   1.000
_cell.length_c   1.000
_cell.angle_alpha   90.00
_cell.angle_beta   90.00
_cell.angle_gamma   90.00
#
_symmetry.space_group_name_H-M   'P 1'
#
loop_
_entity.id
_entity.type
_entity.pdbx_description
1 polymer ?
#
loop_
_entity_poly.entity_id
_entity_poly.type
_entity_poly.pdbx_seq_one_letter_code
_entity_poly.pdbx_strand_id
1 'polypeptide(L)'
;MDQFPQEHQAFISMIDKHKIPGSYEEACLHDVWVQAMLEEIGSMVKNGTWEEVDKPKKKKLVGCRWVYTSTGEIERYKARLVAKGYTQKYGVDYTETFAPVAKLHSVRVLLSIAPNLCWNIYQMDVKNAFLQGDLKEEVYMVPPEGVSMGDNKVCKLKKAIYGLKQSPRAWYHKLSGCLLENGFRRSESDHTLFTAQDENGIVAVLIYVDDIIVTGDNFDGIKRTKGLLKESFEIKDLGELKYFLGIEVCKFVDGLFLSQRKYVLDLLEETGKLGVRPAKTPIQESYKVCPEGEPLLEVKQYQRLVGKLIYLTITRPDI
;
A
#
# COMPACT_ATOMS: atom_id res chain seq x y z
N MET A 1 -36.89 -9.91 16.15
CA MET A 1 -35.84 -8.97 15.70
C MET A 1 -36.51 -7.81 14.96
N ASP A 2 -37.63 -7.30 15.48
CA ASP A 2 -38.66 -6.62 14.67
C ASP A 2 -39.04 -5.23 15.22
N GLN A 3 -38.09 -4.51 15.82
CA GLN A 3 -38.33 -3.20 16.45
C GLN A 3 -37.61 -2.02 15.76
N PHE A 4 -36.94 -2.25 14.63
CA PHE A 4 -36.29 -1.16 13.91
C PHE A 4 -37.25 -0.50 12.91
N PRO A 5 -37.23 0.83 12.77
CA PRO A 5 -37.95 1.54 11.71
C PRO A 5 -37.61 0.98 10.33
N GLN A 6 -38.56 0.99 9.39
CA GLN A 6 -38.38 0.38 8.05
C GLN A 6 -37.17 0.96 7.30
N GLU A 7 -36.87 2.25 7.48
CA GLU A 7 -35.66 2.90 6.96
C GLU A 7 -34.37 2.35 7.60
N HIS A 8 -34.42 2.03 8.90
CA HIS A 8 -33.30 1.44 9.62
C HIS A 8 -33.13 -0.05 9.29
N GLN A 9 -34.21 -0.78 9.01
CA GLN A 9 -34.15 -2.15 8.48
C GLN A 9 -33.64 -2.17 7.04
N ALA A 10 -34.01 -1.19 6.21
CA ALA A 10 -33.46 -1.01 4.87
C ALA A 10 -31.97 -0.67 4.93
N PHE A 11 -31.56 0.20 5.86
CA PHE A 11 -30.16 0.53 6.12
C PHE A 11 -29.34 -0.67 6.64
N ILE A 12 -29.85 -1.42 7.64
CA ILE A 12 -29.23 -2.66 8.14
C ILE A 12 -29.14 -3.70 7.02
N SER A 13 -30.21 -3.87 6.22
CA SER A 13 -30.20 -4.75 5.05
C SER A 13 -29.23 -4.30 3.97
N MET A 14 -28.99 -2.99 3.82
CA MET A 14 -28.04 -2.43 2.85
C MET A 14 -26.60 -2.63 3.31
N ILE A 15 -26.34 -2.53 4.62
CA ILE A 15 -25.06 -2.87 5.26
C ILE A 15 -24.75 -4.37 5.13
N ASP A 16 -25.76 -5.24 5.35
CA ASP A 16 -25.61 -6.70 5.20
C ASP A 16 -25.50 -7.17 3.73
N LYS A 17 -25.87 -6.33 2.76
CA LYS A 17 -26.03 -6.75 1.35
C LYS A 17 -24.76 -6.86 0.52
N HIS A 18 -23.63 -6.30 0.94
CA HIS A 18 -22.45 -6.23 0.08
C HIS A 18 -21.31 -7.11 0.59
N LYS A 19 -21.59 -8.42 0.62
CA LYS A 19 -20.55 -9.43 0.77
C LYS A 19 -19.51 -9.22 -0.35
N ILE A 20 -18.25 -9.06 0.04
CA ILE A 20 -17.14 -8.94 -0.91
C ILE A 20 -17.10 -10.25 -1.73
N PRO A 21 -17.21 -10.20 -3.06
CA PRO A 21 -17.26 -11.40 -3.89
C PRO A 21 -15.94 -12.15 -3.83
N GLY A 22 -16.01 -13.47 -3.84
CA GLY A 22 -14.84 -14.36 -3.83
C GLY A 22 -14.29 -14.64 -5.22
N SER A 23 -15.12 -14.49 -6.25
CA SER A 23 -14.82 -14.82 -7.64
C SER A 23 -15.40 -13.82 -8.64
N TYR A 24 -14.99 -13.94 -9.90
CA TYR A 24 -15.51 -13.12 -10.99
C TYR A 24 -16.99 -13.42 -11.25
N GLU A 25 -17.42 -14.68 -11.17
CA GLU A 25 -18.80 -15.08 -11.42
C GLU A 25 -19.78 -14.48 -10.41
N GLU A 26 -19.35 -14.29 -9.15
CA GLU A 26 -20.15 -13.58 -8.15
C GLU A 26 -20.13 -12.07 -8.40
N ALA A 27 -18.97 -11.52 -8.75
CA ALA A 27 -18.78 -10.09 -8.93
C ALA A 27 -19.48 -9.54 -10.18
N CYS A 28 -19.54 -10.30 -11.28
CA CYS A 28 -20.13 -9.84 -12.54
C CYS A 28 -21.67 -9.71 -12.49
N LEU A 29 -22.31 -10.23 -11.44
CA LEU A 29 -23.74 -10.09 -11.20
C LEU A 29 -24.11 -8.73 -10.57
N HIS A 30 -23.11 -7.95 -10.14
CA HIS A 30 -23.30 -6.69 -9.44
C HIS A 30 -22.60 -5.53 -10.15
N ASP A 31 -23.38 -4.55 -10.59
CA ASP A 31 -22.89 -3.39 -11.36
C ASP A 31 -21.72 -2.67 -10.67
N VAL A 32 -21.76 -2.53 -9.34
CA VAL A 32 -20.70 -1.85 -8.57
C VAL A 32 -19.33 -2.51 -8.75
N TRP A 33 -19.27 -3.84 -8.83
CA TRP A 33 -18.03 -4.58 -9.03
C TRP A 33 -17.62 -4.61 -10.49
N VAL A 34 -18.59 -4.64 -11.42
CA VAL A 34 -18.33 -4.48 -12.86
C VAL A 34 -17.69 -3.14 -13.16
N GLN A 35 -18.22 -2.05 -12.62
CA GLN A 35 -17.61 -0.71 -12.76
C GLN A 35 -16.20 -0.67 -12.19
N ALA A 36 -15.97 -1.25 -11.00
CA ALA A 36 -14.64 -1.33 -10.41
C ALA A 36 -13.65 -2.13 -11.28
N MET A 37 -14.10 -3.21 -11.94
CA MET A 37 -13.27 -3.97 -12.88
C MET A 37 -12.96 -3.16 -14.13
N LEU A 38 -13.94 -2.45 -14.68
CA LEU A 38 -13.75 -1.58 -15.86
C LEU A 38 -12.77 -0.43 -15.57
N GLU A 39 -12.83 0.19 -14.38
CA GLU A 39 -11.87 1.21 -13.96
C GLU A 39 -10.43 0.67 -13.90
N GLU A 40 -10.25 -0.55 -13.40
CA GLU A 40 -8.94 -1.20 -13.31
C GLU A 40 -8.41 -1.56 -14.71
N ILE A 41 -9.24 -2.18 -15.57
CA ILE A 41 -8.86 -2.47 -16.96
C ILE A 41 -8.55 -1.18 -17.72
N GLY A 42 -9.35 -0.14 -17.56
CA GLY A 42 -9.11 1.17 -18.17
C GLY A 42 -7.76 1.76 -17.75
N SER A 43 -7.39 1.63 -16.48
CA SER A 43 -6.07 2.04 -15.98
C SER A 43 -4.94 1.20 -16.60
N MET A 44 -5.16 -0.11 -16.78
CA MET A 44 -4.18 -1.01 -17.40
C MET A 44 -3.96 -0.68 -18.88
N VAL A 45 -5.04 -0.41 -19.63
CA VAL A 45 -5.00 -0.01 -21.04
C VAL A 45 -4.29 1.34 -21.19
N LYS A 46 -4.64 2.33 -20.36
CA LYS A 46 -3.99 3.66 -20.35
C LYS A 46 -2.48 3.56 -20.13
N ASN A 47 -2.04 2.67 -19.25
CA ASN A 47 -0.61 2.46 -18.95
C ASN A 47 0.10 1.56 -19.97
N GLY A 48 -0.60 1.01 -20.97
CA GLY A 48 -0.05 0.05 -21.92
C GLY A 48 0.48 -1.21 -21.23
N THR A 49 -0.27 -1.70 -20.22
CA THR A 49 0.18 -2.77 -19.30
C THR A 49 0.54 -4.05 -20.02
N TRP A 50 -0.18 -4.38 -21.09
CA TRP A 50 0.10 -5.54 -21.93
C TRP A 50 -0.13 -5.24 -23.41
N GLU A 51 0.45 -6.09 -24.25
CA GLU A 51 0.10 -6.20 -25.66
C GLU A 51 -0.56 -7.55 -25.94
N GLU A 52 -1.53 -7.56 -26.85
CA GLU A 52 -2.17 -8.79 -27.31
C GLU A 52 -1.30 -9.45 -28.38
N VAL A 53 -0.87 -10.69 -28.12
CA VAL A 53 0.03 -11.45 -29.01
C VAL A 53 -0.44 -12.88 -29.17
N ASP A 54 -0.02 -13.54 -30.25
CA ASP A 54 -0.27 -14.97 -30.43
C ASP A 54 0.40 -15.79 -29.34
N LYS A 55 -0.29 -16.83 -28.89
CA LYS A 55 0.22 -17.73 -27.86
C LYS A 55 1.59 -18.30 -28.26
N PRO A 56 2.67 -17.99 -27.52
CA PRO A 56 4.01 -18.47 -27.85
C PRO A 56 4.10 -20.00 -27.73
N LYS A 57 4.76 -20.64 -28.69
CA LYS A 57 5.04 -22.08 -28.65
C LYS A 57 6.04 -22.36 -27.50
N LYS A 58 5.66 -23.25 -26.57
CA LYS A 58 6.49 -23.74 -25.44
C LYS A 58 6.75 -22.79 -24.26
N LYS A 59 6.08 -21.64 -24.16
CA LYS A 59 6.15 -20.79 -22.95
C LYS A 59 4.95 -21.07 -22.04
N LYS A 60 5.19 -21.06 -20.73
CA LYS A 60 4.14 -21.22 -19.72
C LYS A 60 3.43 -19.89 -19.52
N LEU A 61 2.10 -19.91 -19.48
CA LEU A 61 1.30 -18.72 -19.20
C LEU A 61 1.09 -18.59 -17.70
N VAL A 62 1.18 -17.36 -17.20
CA VAL A 62 0.79 -16.99 -15.84
C VAL A 62 -0.71 -16.74 -15.83
N GLY A 63 -1.45 -17.43 -14.95
CA GLY A 63 -2.86 -17.12 -14.77
C GLY A 63 -3.05 -15.81 -13.98
N CYS A 64 -4.25 -15.25 -14.01
CA CYS A 64 -4.63 -14.11 -13.18
C CYS A 64 -5.91 -14.42 -12.40
N ARG A 65 -6.27 -13.54 -11.46
CA ARG A 65 -7.53 -13.54 -10.74
C ARG A 65 -7.91 -12.13 -10.35
N TRP A 66 -9.20 -11.89 -10.19
CA TRP A 66 -9.69 -10.68 -9.56
C TRP A 66 -9.62 -10.78 -8.03
N VAL A 67 -9.32 -9.64 -7.39
CA VAL A 67 -9.35 -9.45 -5.94
C VAL A 67 -10.18 -8.21 -5.64
N TYR A 68 -11.20 -8.38 -4.81
CA TYR A 68 -12.18 -7.35 -4.50
C TYR A 68 -12.00 -6.85 -3.07
N THR A 69 -12.14 -5.54 -2.88
CA THR A 69 -12.04 -4.89 -1.57
C THR A 69 -13.06 -3.75 -1.48
N SER A 70 -13.66 -3.58 -0.31
CA SER A 70 -14.52 -2.43 0.02
C SER A 70 -13.98 -1.77 1.29
N THR A 71 -13.91 -0.44 1.33
CA THR A 71 -13.50 0.34 2.51
C THR A 71 -14.73 0.98 3.15
N GLY A 72 -14.99 0.68 4.42
CA GLY A 72 -16.30 0.85 5.06
C GLY A 72 -16.77 2.27 5.44
N GLU A 73 -15.95 3.32 5.34
CA GLU A 73 -16.40 4.68 5.73
C GLU A 73 -17.05 5.46 4.58
N ILE A 74 -16.65 5.19 3.34
CA ILE A 74 -17.27 5.64 2.10
C ILE A 74 -17.11 4.44 1.17
N GLU A 75 -18.21 3.73 0.84
CA GLU A 75 -18.19 2.47 0.10
C GLU A 75 -17.52 2.62 -1.27
N ARG A 76 -16.18 2.55 -1.27
CA ARG A 76 -15.38 2.59 -2.48
C ARG A 76 -15.01 1.16 -2.82
N TYR A 77 -15.78 0.60 -3.74
CA TYR A 77 -15.51 -0.69 -4.36
C TYR A 77 -14.21 -0.61 -5.16
N LYS A 78 -13.29 -1.55 -4.91
CA LYS A 78 -12.02 -1.67 -5.64
C LYS A 78 -11.86 -3.11 -6.10
N ALA A 79 -11.71 -3.29 -7.41
CA ALA A 79 -11.28 -4.54 -8.01
C ALA A 79 -9.82 -4.38 -8.47
N ARG A 80 -8.99 -5.41 -8.24
CA ARG A 80 -7.61 -5.46 -8.73
C ARG A 80 -7.39 -6.74 -9.49
N LEU A 81 -6.74 -6.65 -10.64
CA LEU A 81 -6.29 -7.82 -11.36
C LEU A 81 -4.92 -8.24 -10.83
N VAL A 82 -4.84 -9.49 -10.36
CA VAL A 82 -3.66 -10.03 -9.68
C VAL A 82 -3.16 -11.25 -10.44
N ALA A 83 -1.90 -11.23 -10.86
CA ALA A 83 -1.21 -12.38 -11.40
C ALA A 83 -1.06 -13.49 -10.35
N LYS A 84 -1.20 -14.74 -10.79
CA LYS A 84 -0.89 -15.94 -10.00
C LYS A 84 0.63 -16.16 -9.97
N GLY A 85 1.39 -15.18 -9.49
CA GLY A 85 2.86 -15.20 -9.53
C GLY A 85 3.51 -16.29 -8.68
N TYR A 86 2.76 -16.98 -7.81
CA TYR A 86 3.23 -18.22 -7.17
C TYR A 86 3.48 -19.36 -8.19
N THR A 87 2.98 -19.23 -9.42
CA THR A 87 3.23 -20.17 -10.52
C THR A 87 4.51 -19.88 -11.32
N GLN A 88 5.16 -18.74 -11.07
CA GLN A 88 6.41 -18.30 -11.70
C GLN A 88 7.62 -19.08 -11.17
N LYS A 89 8.61 -19.32 -12.03
CA LYS A 89 9.84 -20.03 -11.72
C LYS A 89 11.05 -19.10 -11.81
N TYR A 90 11.90 -19.15 -10.78
CA TYR A 90 13.21 -18.50 -10.77
C TYR A 90 14.07 -19.00 -11.94
N GLY A 91 14.80 -18.10 -12.60
CA GLY A 91 15.64 -18.38 -13.76
C GLY A 91 14.87 -18.55 -15.08
N VAL A 92 13.53 -18.54 -15.05
CA VAL A 92 12.67 -18.62 -16.25
C VAL A 92 11.83 -17.36 -16.38
N ASP A 93 11.02 -17.05 -15.36
CA ASP A 93 10.08 -15.93 -15.38
C ASP A 93 10.64 -14.68 -14.67
N TYR A 94 11.65 -14.86 -13.81
CA TYR A 94 12.34 -13.79 -13.11
C TYR A 94 13.73 -14.24 -12.64
N THR A 95 14.63 -13.27 -12.48
CA THR A 95 15.98 -13.47 -11.90
C THR A 95 16.19 -12.65 -10.63
N GLU A 96 15.53 -11.51 -10.49
CA GLU A 96 15.64 -10.63 -9.33
C GLU A 96 14.27 -10.13 -8.89
N THR A 97 14.04 -10.11 -7.58
CA THR A 97 12.76 -9.68 -6.97
C THR A 97 12.94 -8.64 -5.88
N PHE A 98 14.18 -8.38 -5.47
CA PHE A 98 14.46 -7.50 -4.34
C PHE A 98 14.06 -6.06 -4.65
N ALA A 99 13.26 -5.49 -3.75
CA ALA A 99 12.96 -4.07 -3.68
C ALA A 99 13.18 -3.61 -2.23
N PRO A 100 13.91 -2.51 -2.01
CA PRO A 100 14.07 -1.98 -0.67
C PRO A 100 12.75 -1.43 -0.15
N VAL A 101 12.57 -1.50 1.16
CA VAL A 101 11.42 -0.97 1.90
C VAL A 101 11.96 0.03 2.92
N ALA A 102 11.29 1.18 3.07
CA ALA A 102 11.76 2.21 3.98
C ALA A 102 11.88 1.65 5.39
N LYS A 103 13.03 1.90 6.01
CA LYS A 103 13.27 1.44 7.37
C LYS A 103 12.60 2.41 8.32
N LEU A 104 11.92 1.87 9.32
CA LEU A 104 11.20 2.71 10.29
C LEU A 104 12.13 3.68 11.04
N HIS A 105 13.40 3.31 11.26
CA HIS A 105 14.37 4.24 11.84
C HIS A 105 14.63 5.44 10.92
N SER A 106 14.72 5.25 9.60
CA SER A 106 14.87 6.35 8.64
C SER A 106 13.65 7.26 8.65
N VAL A 107 12.45 6.68 8.71
CA VAL A 107 11.20 7.42 8.88
C VAL A 107 11.27 8.27 10.16
N ARG A 108 11.62 7.67 11.30
CA ARG A 108 11.73 8.37 12.59
C ARG A 108 12.78 9.48 12.57
N VAL A 109 13.95 9.23 11.98
CA VAL A 109 15.01 10.24 11.84
C VAL A 109 14.51 11.42 11.00
N LEU A 110 13.88 11.15 9.85
CA LEU A 110 13.35 12.20 8.99
C LEU A 110 12.25 13.03 9.69
N LEU A 111 11.31 12.35 10.36
CA LEU A 111 10.25 12.99 11.15
C LEU A 111 10.76 13.72 12.39
N SER A 112 11.97 13.39 12.88
CA SER A 112 12.62 14.12 13.98
C SER A 112 13.38 15.34 13.46
N ILE A 113 14.10 15.22 12.34
CA ILE A 113 14.86 16.33 11.75
C ILE A 113 13.92 17.46 11.30
N ALA A 114 12.85 17.11 10.60
CA ALA A 114 11.96 18.10 9.99
C ALA A 114 11.42 19.16 10.98
N PRO A 115 10.81 18.82 12.14
CA PRO A 115 10.38 19.84 13.09
C PRO A 115 11.56 20.60 13.74
N ASN A 116 12.68 19.94 14.01
CA ASN A 116 13.86 20.59 14.61
C ASN A 116 14.50 21.65 13.69
N LEU A 117 14.35 21.47 12.37
CA LEU A 117 14.84 22.41 11.35
C LEU A 117 13.72 23.23 10.70
N CYS A 118 12.51 23.20 11.27
CA CYS A 118 11.33 23.91 10.75
C CYS A 118 10.94 23.56 9.30
N TRP A 119 11.21 22.33 8.85
CA TRP A 119 10.84 21.84 7.53
C TRP A 119 9.37 21.43 7.47
N ASN A 120 8.75 21.68 6.33
CA ASN A 120 7.43 21.13 6.04
C ASN A 120 7.58 19.70 5.51
N ILE A 121 6.65 18.84 5.90
CA ILE A 121 6.62 17.44 5.47
C ILE A 121 5.37 17.25 4.63
N TYR A 122 5.57 16.83 3.39
CA TYR A 122 4.51 16.57 2.44
C TYR A 122 4.41 15.08 2.14
N GLN A 123 3.21 14.63 1.85
CA GLN A 123 2.95 13.25 1.42
C GLN A 123 2.36 13.23 0.02
N MET A 124 2.82 12.27 -0.77
CA MET A 124 2.27 11.94 -2.08
C MET A 124 1.95 10.45 -2.15
N ASP A 125 0.88 10.10 -2.85
CA ASP A 125 0.36 8.72 -2.98
C ASP A 125 0.29 8.32 -4.45
N VAL A 126 0.99 7.26 -4.82
CA VAL A 126 1.07 6.78 -6.20
C VAL A 126 -0.09 5.85 -6.49
N LYS A 127 -0.94 6.25 -7.43
CA LYS A 127 -2.08 5.43 -7.83
C LYS A 127 -1.60 4.23 -8.64
N ASN A 128 -1.97 3.03 -8.21
CA ASN A 128 -1.63 1.79 -8.92
C ASN A 128 -0.12 1.66 -9.20
N ALA A 129 0.72 1.90 -8.18
CA ALA A 129 2.18 1.97 -8.29
C ALA A 129 2.82 0.87 -9.15
N PHE A 130 2.43 -0.40 -8.96
CA PHE A 130 3.01 -1.49 -9.75
C PHE A 130 2.71 -1.40 -11.25
N LEU A 131 1.53 -0.91 -11.65
CA LEU A 131 1.15 -0.75 -13.07
C LEU A 131 1.99 0.30 -13.79
N GLN A 132 2.65 1.19 -13.03
CA GLN A 132 3.52 2.20 -13.60
C GLN A 132 4.95 1.68 -13.82
N GLY A 133 5.35 0.61 -13.11
CA GLY A 133 6.67 -0.01 -13.21
C GLY A 133 6.88 -0.79 -14.50
N ASP A 134 8.03 -0.63 -15.14
CA ASP A 134 8.37 -1.30 -16.39
C ASP A 134 8.84 -2.73 -16.13
N LEU A 135 8.21 -3.70 -16.79
CA LEU A 135 8.58 -5.10 -16.67
C LEU A 135 9.68 -5.43 -17.69
N LYS A 136 10.87 -5.81 -17.19
CA LYS A 136 12.01 -6.18 -18.06
C LYS A 136 11.92 -7.64 -18.52
N GLU A 137 11.35 -8.49 -17.67
CA GLU A 137 11.18 -9.90 -17.94
C GLU A 137 10.03 -10.18 -18.90
N GLU A 138 10.20 -11.19 -19.75
CA GLU A 138 9.16 -11.60 -20.69
C GLU A 138 8.13 -12.51 -19.99
N VAL A 139 7.03 -11.92 -19.55
CA VAL A 139 5.93 -12.65 -18.89
C VAL A 139 4.68 -12.63 -19.77
N TYR A 140 4.15 -13.82 -20.04
CA TYR A 140 2.87 -14.00 -20.74
C TYR A 140 1.80 -14.38 -19.73
N MET A 141 0.66 -13.71 -19.81
CA MET A 141 -0.50 -13.89 -18.95
C MET A 141 -1.71 -14.36 -19.75
N VAL A 142 -2.51 -15.24 -19.15
CA VAL A 142 -3.82 -15.61 -19.70
C VAL A 142 -4.72 -14.36 -19.72
N PRO A 143 -5.55 -14.15 -20.75
CA PRO A 143 -6.53 -13.07 -20.75
C PRO A 143 -7.38 -13.11 -19.48
N PRO A 144 -7.58 -11.98 -18.79
CA PRO A 144 -8.40 -11.94 -17.60
C PRO A 144 -9.87 -12.15 -17.94
N GLU A 145 -10.61 -12.74 -17.00
CA GLU A 145 -12.06 -12.89 -17.09
C GLU A 145 -12.72 -11.51 -17.26
N GLY A 146 -13.63 -11.41 -18.22
CA GLY A 146 -14.28 -10.15 -18.60
C GLY A 146 -13.57 -9.33 -19.68
N VAL A 147 -12.41 -9.78 -20.18
CA VAL A 147 -11.71 -9.15 -21.30
C VAL A 147 -11.75 -10.06 -22.53
N SER A 148 -12.47 -9.61 -23.56
CA SER A 148 -12.53 -10.30 -24.85
C SER A 148 -11.23 -10.09 -25.64
N MET A 149 -10.58 -11.18 -26.02
CA MET A 149 -9.38 -11.20 -26.89
C MET A 149 -9.61 -12.16 -28.05
N GLY A 150 -8.81 -12.04 -29.12
CA GLY A 150 -8.90 -12.93 -30.26
C GLY A 150 -8.59 -14.39 -29.92
N ASP A 151 -9.06 -15.31 -30.76
CA ASP A 151 -8.79 -16.74 -30.57
C ASP A 151 -7.29 -17.02 -30.49
N ASN A 152 -6.89 -17.78 -29.46
CA ASN A 152 -5.49 -18.16 -29.19
C ASN A 152 -4.53 -16.98 -28.94
N LYS A 153 -5.06 -15.81 -28.55
CA LYS A 153 -4.27 -14.65 -28.10
C LYS A 153 -4.01 -14.67 -26.58
N VAL A 154 -2.92 -14.04 -26.17
CA VAL A 154 -2.50 -13.91 -24.76
C VAL A 154 -1.98 -12.50 -24.49
N CYS A 155 -1.95 -12.11 -23.21
CA CYS A 155 -1.38 -10.83 -22.78
C CYS A 155 0.14 -10.98 -22.60
N LYS A 156 0.96 -10.29 -23.38
CA LYS A 156 2.38 -10.11 -23.04
C LYS A 156 2.52 -8.86 -22.19
N LEU A 157 2.94 -9.04 -20.93
CA LEU A 157 3.04 -7.93 -19.98
C LEU A 157 4.23 -7.02 -20.33
N LYS A 158 3.98 -5.72 -20.43
CA LYS A 158 4.99 -4.65 -20.57
C LYS A 158 5.21 -3.91 -19.26
N LYS A 159 4.19 -3.85 -18.41
CA LYS A 159 4.25 -3.28 -17.06
C LYS A 159 4.08 -4.38 -16.02
N ALA A 160 4.59 -4.13 -14.83
CA ALA A 160 4.34 -5.02 -13.71
C ALA A 160 2.87 -4.94 -13.25
N ILE A 161 2.32 -6.04 -12.75
CA ILE A 161 0.98 -6.09 -12.17
C ILE A 161 1.02 -6.71 -10.77
N TYR A 162 -0.02 -6.52 -9.98
CA TYR A 162 -0.08 -7.14 -8.65
C TYR A 162 0.13 -8.64 -8.73
N GLY A 163 0.82 -9.21 -7.74
CA GLY A 163 1.00 -10.66 -7.62
C GLY A 163 2.18 -11.27 -8.39
N LEU A 164 2.82 -10.56 -9.34
CA LEU A 164 4.10 -11.03 -9.87
C LEU A 164 5.21 -10.88 -8.82
N LYS A 165 6.21 -11.77 -8.88
CA LYS A 165 7.32 -11.79 -7.94
C LYS A 165 8.22 -10.55 -8.01
N GLN A 166 8.34 -9.94 -9.19
CA GLN A 166 9.23 -8.81 -9.47
C GLN A 166 8.54 -7.43 -9.44
N SER A 167 7.23 -7.36 -9.21
CA SER A 167 6.50 -6.08 -9.32
C SER A 167 7.01 -4.97 -8.40
N PRO A 168 7.32 -5.23 -7.12
CA PRO A 168 7.89 -4.22 -6.25
C PRO A 168 9.23 -3.68 -6.79
N ARG A 169 10.06 -4.55 -7.35
CA ARG A 169 11.37 -4.20 -7.92
C ARG A 169 11.22 -3.33 -9.17
N ALA A 170 10.34 -3.74 -10.09
CA ALA A 170 10.07 -3.00 -11.32
C ALA A 170 9.60 -1.56 -11.03
N TRP A 171 8.68 -1.42 -10.06
CA TRP A 171 8.21 -0.12 -9.60
C TRP A 171 9.33 0.71 -8.96
N TYR A 172 10.03 0.15 -7.96
CA TYR A 172 11.10 0.86 -7.27
C TYR A 172 12.21 1.30 -8.23
N HIS A 173 12.63 0.45 -9.18
CA HIS A 173 13.66 0.78 -10.17
C HIS A 173 13.23 1.97 -11.04
N LYS A 174 11.96 2.04 -11.43
CA LYS A 174 11.46 3.15 -12.24
C LYS A 174 11.43 4.46 -11.46
N LEU A 175 10.87 4.44 -10.26
CA LEU A 175 10.78 5.64 -9.41
C LEU A 175 12.17 6.14 -8.99
N SER A 176 13.04 5.23 -8.54
CA SER A 176 14.42 5.60 -8.16
C SER A 176 15.24 6.09 -9.36
N GLY A 177 15.07 5.48 -10.54
CA GLY A 177 15.71 5.95 -11.78
C GLY A 177 15.35 7.40 -12.10
N CYS A 178 14.05 7.73 -12.06
CA CYS A 178 13.55 9.09 -12.24
C CYS A 178 14.21 10.09 -11.26
N LEU A 179 14.30 9.75 -9.97
CA LEU A 179 14.95 10.63 -8.99
C LEU A 179 16.45 10.80 -9.25
N LEU A 180 17.16 9.70 -9.54
CA LEU A 180 18.61 9.72 -9.80
C LEU A 180 18.94 10.54 -11.06
N GLU A 181 18.17 10.39 -12.13
CA GLU A 181 18.30 11.16 -13.38
C GLU A 181 18.07 12.66 -13.16
N ASN A 182 17.29 13.03 -12.13
CA ASN A 182 16.98 14.40 -11.76
C ASN A 182 17.84 14.92 -10.59
N GLY A 183 19.04 14.37 -10.41
CA GLY A 183 20.07 14.92 -9.52
C GLY A 183 19.96 14.52 -8.05
N PHE A 184 19.03 13.63 -7.69
CA PHE A 184 19.00 13.08 -6.33
C PHE A 184 20.12 12.05 -6.13
N ARG A 185 20.64 12.00 -4.91
CA ARG A 185 21.55 10.96 -4.45
C ARG A 185 20.80 9.99 -3.55
N ARG A 186 20.95 8.70 -3.80
CA ARG A 186 20.40 7.65 -2.93
C ARG A 186 21.29 7.49 -1.69
N SER A 187 20.68 7.31 -0.52
CA SER A 187 21.38 6.99 0.72
C SER A 187 21.82 5.52 0.75
N GLU A 188 23.05 5.26 1.19
CA GLU A 188 23.58 3.89 1.38
C GLU A 188 23.04 3.24 2.67
N SER A 189 22.67 4.05 3.67
CA SER A 189 22.09 3.54 4.92
C SER A 189 20.64 3.08 4.72
N ASP A 190 19.90 3.73 3.82
CA ASP A 190 18.55 3.35 3.42
C ASP A 190 18.31 3.69 1.95
N HIS A 191 18.24 2.65 1.11
CA HIS A 191 18.08 2.80 -0.33
C HIS A 191 16.73 3.40 -0.75
N THR A 192 15.79 3.60 0.17
CA THR A 192 14.54 4.32 -0.15
C THR A 192 14.59 5.81 0.15
N LEU A 193 15.67 6.30 0.77
CA LEU A 193 15.90 7.71 1.04
C LEU A 193 16.78 8.32 -0.05
N PHE A 194 16.31 9.42 -0.62
CA PHE A 194 16.97 10.20 -1.65
C PHE A 194 17.11 11.65 -1.20
N THR A 195 18.26 12.26 -1.45
CA THR A 195 18.51 13.66 -1.09
C THR A 195 19.10 14.42 -2.27
N ALA A 196 18.62 15.63 -2.52
CA ALA A 196 19.23 16.59 -3.43
C ALA A 196 19.58 17.84 -2.64
N GLN A 197 20.77 18.41 -2.86
CA GLN A 197 21.22 19.61 -2.17
C GLN A 197 21.81 20.58 -3.19
N ASP A 198 21.41 21.84 -3.08
CA ASP A 198 21.95 22.96 -3.85
C ASP A 198 22.19 24.17 -2.92
N GLU A 199 22.51 25.33 -3.50
CA GLU A 199 22.74 26.58 -2.76
C GLU A 199 21.50 27.08 -2.00
N ASN A 200 20.30 26.65 -2.39
CA ASN A 200 19.02 27.02 -1.77
C ASN A 200 18.57 26.04 -0.68
N GLY A 201 19.35 24.98 -0.41
CA GLY A 201 19.08 24.01 0.66
C GLY A 201 18.98 22.57 0.18
N ILE A 202 18.36 21.73 1.01
CA ILE A 202 18.20 20.30 0.80
C ILE A 202 16.73 19.92 0.56
N VAL A 203 16.52 18.92 -0.30
CA VAL A 203 15.26 18.20 -0.47
C VAL A 203 15.52 16.73 -0.16
N ALA A 204 14.72 16.15 0.72
CA ALA A 204 14.71 14.74 1.05
C ALA A 204 13.41 14.09 0.56
N VAL A 205 13.53 12.94 -0.11
CA VAL A 205 12.44 12.11 -0.59
C VAL A 205 12.59 10.72 0.00
N LEU A 206 11.60 10.26 0.75
CA LEU A 206 11.56 8.91 1.31
C LEU A 206 10.44 8.12 0.66
N ILE A 207 10.75 6.95 0.13
CA ILE A 207 9.81 6.10 -0.61
C ILE A 207 9.42 4.89 0.23
N TYR A 208 8.12 4.66 0.41
CA TYR A 208 7.57 3.41 0.89
C TYR A 208 6.52 2.90 -0.09
N VAL A 209 6.94 2.05 -1.04
CA VAL A 209 6.07 1.50 -2.09
C VAL A 209 5.30 2.61 -2.83
N ASP A 210 4.02 2.82 -2.53
CA ASP A 210 3.13 3.83 -3.09
C ASP A 210 3.11 5.16 -2.32
N ASP A 211 3.45 5.16 -1.03
CA ASP A 211 3.57 6.37 -0.22
C ASP A 211 4.96 7.03 -0.39
N ILE A 212 4.98 8.34 -0.62
CA ILE A 212 6.20 9.14 -0.74
C ILE A 212 6.14 10.31 0.23
N ILE A 213 7.17 10.47 1.06
CA ILE A 213 7.39 11.67 1.87
C ILE A 213 8.36 12.60 1.14
N VAL A 214 8.04 13.88 1.05
CA VAL A 214 8.92 14.93 0.52
C VAL A 214 9.08 16.04 1.57
N THR A 215 10.31 16.37 1.94
CA THR A 215 10.61 17.40 2.96
C THR A 215 11.96 18.07 2.69
N GLY A 216 12.32 19.11 3.46
CA GLY A 216 13.52 19.91 3.26
C GLY A 216 13.31 21.40 3.57
N ASP A 217 14.38 22.18 3.52
CA ASP A 217 14.36 23.66 3.61
C ASP A 217 14.33 24.35 2.23
N ASN A 218 14.60 23.62 1.14
CA ASN A 218 14.50 24.15 -0.22
C ASN A 218 13.07 24.06 -0.76
N PHE A 219 12.23 25.04 -0.45
CA PHE A 219 10.81 25.08 -0.85
C PHE A 219 10.58 24.99 -2.36
N ASP A 220 11.40 25.69 -3.15
CA ASP A 220 11.30 25.62 -4.61
C ASP A 220 11.73 24.25 -5.14
N GLY A 221 12.77 23.65 -4.54
CA GLY A 221 13.19 22.28 -4.81
C GLY A 221 12.09 21.27 -4.51
N ILE A 222 11.38 21.41 -3.38
CA ILE A 222 10.21 20.59 -3.05
C ILE A 222 9.13 20.75 -4.12
N LYS A 223 8.79 21.99 -4.52
CA LYS A 223 7.77 22.24 -5.55
C LYS A 223 8.16 21.63 -6.89
N ARG A 224 9.42 21.78 -7.32
CA ARG A 224 9.96 21.14 -8.53
C ARG A 224 9.88 19.62 -8.45
N THR A 225 10.26 19.04 -7.32
CA THR A 225 10.22 17.58 -7.09
C THR A 225 8.80 17.05 -7.19
N LYS A 226 7.83 17.73 -6.55
CA LYS A 226 6.41 17.36 -6.63
C LYS A 226 5.86 17.48 -8.06
N GLY A 227 6.31 18.49 -8.82
CA GLY A 227 5.99 18.66 -10.24
C GLY A 227 6.53 17.51 -11.09
N LEU A 228 7.83 17.23 -10.97
CA LEU A 228 8.52 16.13 -11.64
C LEU A 228 7.81 14.78 -11.42
N LEU A 229 7.46 14.48 -10.17
CA LEU A 229 6.76 13.23 -9.83
C LEU A 229 5.36 13.18 -10.45
N LYS A 230 4.63 14.30 -10.50
CA LYS A 230 3.30 14.39 -11.14
C LYS A 230 3.34 14.27 -12.66
N GLU A 231 4.40 14.75 -13.28
CA GLU A 231 4.61 14.61 -14.72
C GLU A 231 5.02 13.19 -15.09
N SER A 232 5.83 12.54 -14.25
CA SER A 232 6.36 11.20 -14.50
C SER A 232 5.39 10.08 -14.15
N PHE A 233 4.52 10.29 -13.15
CA PHE A 233 3.69 9.25 -12.55
C PHE A 233 2.26 9.73 -12.27
N GLU A 234 1.30 8.80 -12.32
CA GLU A 234 -0.05 9.05 -11.82
C GLU A 234 -0.03 9.06 -10.29
N ILE A 235 0.24 10.23 -9.71
CA ILE A 235 0.43 10.45 -8.27
C ILE A 235 -0.52 11.54 -7.76
N LYS A 236 -0.99 11.36 -6.53
CA LYS A 236 -1.79 12.33 -5.81
C LYS A 236 -0.94 13.04 -4.79
N ASP A 237 -1.20 14.33 -4.64
CA ASP A 237 -0.59 15.15 -3.61
C ASP A 237 -1.56 15.23 -2.43
N LEU A 238 -1.18 14.62 -1.32
CA LEU A 238 -2.00 14.59 -0.10
C LEU A 238 -1.78 15.83 0.77
N GLY A 239 -0.88 16.74 0.36
CA GLY A 239 -0.54 17.94 1.10
C GLY A 239 0.37 17.62 2.28
N GLU A 240 0.15 18.30 3.40
CA GLU A 240 0.93 18.07 4.63
C GLU A 240 0.70 16.66 5.17
N LEU A 241 1.78 16.06 5.68
CA LEU A 241 1.74 14.71 6.23
C LEU A 241 0.80 14.64 7.44
N LYS A 242 -0.23 13.79 7.33
CA LYS A 242 -1.21 13.52 8.40
C LYS A 242 -1.28 12.04 8.78
N TYR A 243 -0.91 11.14 7.88
CA TYR A 243 -1.01 9.70 8.10
C TYR A 243 0.00 8.96 7.24
N PHE A 244 0.88 8.15 7.85
CA PHE A 244 1.88 7.37 7.12
C PHE A 244 2.03 5.99 7.77
N LEU A 245 1.86 4.92 6.99
CA LEU A 245 2.02 3.54 7.46
C LEU A 245 1.21 3.23 8.73
N GLY A 246 -0.04 3.63 8.82
CA GLY A 246 -0.83 3.34 10.02
C GLY A 246 -0.54 4.26 11.21
N ILE A 247 0.30 5.28 11.04
CA ILE A 247 0.68 6.25 12.07
C ILE A 247 0.03 7.59 11.73
N GLU A 248 -0.81 8.09 12.63
CA GLU A 248 -1.31 9.46 12.58
C GLU A 248 -0.21 10.44 12.99
N VAL A 249 -0.08 11.53 12.23
CA VAL A 249 0.92 12.58 12.44
C VAL A 249 0.20 13.90 12.68
N CYS A 250 0.40 14.48 13.86
CA CYS A 250 -0.11 15.79 14.21
C CYS A 250 1.06 16.76 14.39
N LYS A 251 1.10 17.83 13.59
CA LYS A 251 2.11 18.89 13.68
C LYS A 251 1.70 19.93 14.72
N PHE A 252 2.63 20.26 15.62
CA PHE A 252 2.54 21.34 16.59
C PHE A 252 3.66 22.36 16.32
N VAL A 253 3.63 23.51 17.00
CA VAL A 253 4.67 24.54 16.90
C VAL A 253 6.03 23.97 17.30
N ASP A 254 6.07 23.15 18.36
CA ASP A 254 7.31 22.66 18.96
C ASP A 254 7.69 21.22 18.51
N GLY A 255 6.95 20.61 17.58
CA GLY A 255 7.24 19.24 17.17
C GLY A 255 6.13 18.49 16.46
N LEU A 256 6.30 17.17 16.38
CA LEU A 256 5.29 16.24 15.87
C LEU A 256 4.82 15.32 16.99
N PHE A 257 3.53 15.04 17.01
CA PHE A 257 2.93 13.99 17.82
C PHE A 257 2.54 12.83 16.91
N LEU A 258 3.05 11.63 17.22
CA LEU A 258 2.79 10.40 16.47
C LEU A 258 1.83 9.53 17.27
N SER A 259 0.81 9.00 16.61
CA SER A 259 -0.22 8.18 17.24
C SER A 259 -0.59 6.99 16.32
N GLN A 260 -1.10 5.91 16.91
CA GLN A 260 -1.70 4.78 16.18
C GLN A 260 -3.11 4.49 16.71
N ARG A 261 -3.88 5.54 17.02
CA ARG A 261 -5.17 5.47 17.70
C ARG A 261 -6.16 4.63 16.92
N LYS A 262 -6.32 4.83 15.61
CA LYS A 262 -7.23 4.03 14.79
C LYS A 262 -6.85 2.54 14.87
N TYR A 263 -5.56 2.24 14.70
CA TYR A 263 -5.05 0.88 14.81
C TYR A 263 -5.31 0.25 16.19
N VAL A 264 -5.13 1.01 17.28
CA VAL A 264 -5.46 0.54 18.64
C VAL A 264 -6.95 0.24 18.77
N LEU A 265 -7.82 1.12 18.27
CA LEU A 265 -9.28 0.92 18.33
C LEU A 265 -9.70 -0.33 17.53
N ASP A 266 -9.20 -0.47 16.30
CA ASP A 266 -9.47 -1.64 15.46
C ASP A 266 -8.96 -2.94 16.13
N LEU A 267 -7.81 -2.90 16.81
CA LEU A 267 -7.28 -4.03 17.57
C LEU A 267 -8.15 -4.39 18.78
N LEU A 268 -8.60 -3.40 19.54
CA LEU A 268 -9.47 -3.60 20.70
C LEU A 268 -10.84 -4.15 20.26
N GLU A 269 -11.40 -3.66 19.17
CA GLU A 269 -12.64 -4.17 18.59
C GLU A 269 -12.47 -5.64 18.15
N GLU A 270 -11.44 -5.95 17.37
CA GLU A 270 -11.17 -7.31 16.88
C GLU A 270 -10.96 -8.33 18.02
N THR A 271 -10.39 -7.89 19.15
CA THR A 271 -10.13 -8.75 20.31
C THR A 271 -11.26 -8.76 21.33
N GLY A 272 -12.37 -8.06 21.07
CA GLY A 272 -13.49 -7.94 22.01
C GLY A 272 -13.11 -7.21 23.31
N LYS A 273 -12.09 -6.35 23.26
CA LYS A 273 -11.56 -5.55 24.38
C LYS A 273 -11.93 -4.07 24.26
N LEU A 274 -12.86 -3.73 23.37
CA LEU A 274 -13.39 -2.38 23.28
C LEU A 274 -14.04 -1.97 24.62
N GLY A 275 -13.73 -0.78 25.11
CA GLY A 275 -14.25 -0.28 26.40
C GLY A 275 -13.51 -0.78 27.64
N VAL A 276 -12.44 -1.57 27.50
CA VAL A 276 -11.55 -1.89 28.63
C VAL A 276 -10.97 -0.60 29.21
N ARG A 277 -10.89 -0.53 30.55
CA ARG A 277 -10.39 0.63 31.27
C ARG A 277 -8.94 0.95 30.86
N PRO A 278 -8.65 2.15 30.34
CA PRO A 278 -7.28 2.55 30.02
C PRO A 278 -6.40 2.62 31.27
N ALA A 279 -5.17 2.14 31.17
CA ALA A 279 -4.13 2.39 32.15
C ALA A 279 -3.47 3.75 31.86
N LYS A 280 -3.23 4.55 32.91
CA LYS A 280 -2.53 5.85 32.80
C LYS A 280 -1.02 5.71 32.85
N THR A 281 -0.52 4.58 33.35
CA THR A 281 0.89 4.30 33.53
C THR A 281 1.25 3.04 32.75
N PRO A 282 2.47 2.97 32.21
CA PRO A 282 3.03 1.74 31.65
C PRO A 282 2.92 0.54 32.60
N ILE A 283 3.00 -0.65 32.01
CA ILE A 283 3.18 -1.87 32.80
C ILE A 283 4.51 -1.80 33.57
N GLN A 284 4.55 -2.36 34.77
CA GLN A 284 5.78 -2.41 35.55
C GLN A 284 6.85 -3.23 34.82
N GLU A 285 8.09 -2.76 34.84
CA GLU A 285 9.22 -3.52 34.30
C GLU A 285 9.34 -4.87 35.03
N SER A 286 9.55 -5.95 34.28
CA SER A 286 9.57 -7.34 34.81
C SER A 286 8.26 -7.80 35.45
N TYR A 287 7.11 -7.23 35.05
CA TYR A 287 5.80 -7.69 35.50
C TYR A 287 5.61 -9.19 35.21
N LYS A 288 5.47 -9.98 36.27
CA LYS A 288 5.11 -11.39 36.16
C LYS A 288 3.62 -11.49 35.96
N VAL A 289 3.22 -11.75 34.73
CA VAL A 289 1.82 -12.05 34.41
C VAL A 289 1.43 -13.33 35.14
N CYS A 290 0.53 -13.24 36.12
CA CYS A 290 -0.19 -14.41 36.59
C CYS A 290 -1.03 -14.94 35.41
N PRO A 291 -0.96 -16.24 35.07
CA PRO A 291 -1.80 -16.82 34.04
C PRO A 291 -3.27 -16.83 34.51
N GLU A 292 -3.92 -15.68 34.41
CA GLU A 292 -5.34 -15.49 34.64
C GLU A 292 -6.05 -15.31 33.30
N GLY A 293 -7.16 -16.02 33.10
CA GLY A 293 -7.97 -15.97 31.89
C GLY A 293 -7.97 -17.27 31.08
N GLU A 294 -8.77 -17.26 30.01
CA GLU A 294 -8.86 -18.40 29.11
C GLU A 294 -7.64 -18.46 28.18
N PRO A 295 -7.01 -19.64 28.01
CA PRO A 295 -5.91 -19.79 27.09
C PRO A 295 -6.39 -19.54 25.66
N LEU A 296 -5.58 -18.81 24.88
CA LEU A 296 -5.78 -18.73 23.44
C LEU A 296 -5.44 -20.10 22.83
N LEU A 297 -6.49 -20.89 22.57
CA LEU A 297 -6.37 -22.27 22.08
C LEU A 297 -5.79 -22.32 20.65
N GLU A 298 -5.97 -21.26 19.86
CA GLU A 298 -5.49 -21.18 18.49
C GLU A 298 -4.18 -20.40 18.39
N VAL A 299 -3.09 -21.12 18.06
CA VAL A 299 -1.74 -20.55 17.89
C VAL A 299 -1.72 -19.36 16.92
N LYS A 300 -2.51 -19.42 15.84
CA LYS A 300 -2.59 -18.34 14.84
C LYS A 300 -3.16 -17.05 15.42
N GLN A 301 -4.15 -17.14 16.30
CA GLN A 301 -4.74 -15.95 16.95
C GLN A 301 -3.71 -15.30 17.86
N TYR A 302 -3.00 -16.09 18.65
CA TYR A 302 -1.91 -15.59 19.50
C TYR A 302 -0.80 -14.92 18.68
N GLN A 303 -0.29 -15.58 17.64
CA GLN A 303 0.75 -15.02 16.77
C GLN A 303 0.31 -13.73 16.06
N ARG A 304 -0.95 -13.67 15.60
CA ARG A 304 -1.53 -12.46 15.02
C ARG A 304 -1.56 -11.32 16.04
N LEU A 305 -2.03 -11.57 17.25
CA LEU A 305 -2.09 -10.57 18.32
C LEU A 305 -0.69 -10.05 18.67
N VAL A 306 0.28 -10.95 18.87
CA VAL A 306 1.68 -10.57 19.14
C VAL A 306 2.25 -9.72 18.01
N GLY A 307 2.04 -10.11 16.75
CA GLY A 307 2.49 -9.32 15.60
C GLY A 307 1.89 -7.91 15.57
N LYS A 308 0.61 -7.78 15.92
CA LYS A 308 -0.05 -6.46 16.01
C LYS A 308 0.47 -5.61 17.17
N LEU A 309 0.76 -6.21 18.32
CA LEU A 309 1.36 -5.52 19.46
C LEU A 309 2.79 -5.06 19.15
N ILE A 310 3.60 -5.90 18.47
CA ILE A 310 4.92 -5.50 17.97
C ILE A 310 4.82 -4.29 17.04
N TYR A 311 3.78 -4.23 16.19
CA TYR A 311 3.55 -3.05 15.34
C TYR A 311 3.15 -1.79 16.12
N LEU A 312 2.50 -1.94 17.28
CA LEU A 312 2.16 -0.81 18.15
C LEU A 312 3.37 -0.21 18.85
N THR A 313 4.46 -0.97 19.03
CA THR A 313 5.70 -0.44 19.65
C THR A 313 6.35 0.67 18.84
N ILE A 314 5.87 0.89 17.61
CA ILE A 314 6.23 2.03 16.77
C ILE A 314 5.88 3.37 17.44
N THR A 315 4.74 3.47 18.12
CA THR A 315 4.33 4.68 18.88
C THR A 315 4.16 4.44 20.37
N ARG A 316 4.13 3.18 20.81
CA ARG A 316 3.95 2.75 22.19
C ARG A 316 5.11 1.87 22.65
N PRO A 317 6.31 2.46 22.88
CA PRO A 317 7.50 1.71 23.29
C PRO A 317 7.35 1.04 24.68
N ASP A 318 6.29 1.37 25.40
CA ASP A 318 5.93 0.84 26.71
C ASP A 318 5.12 -0.49 26.66
N ILE A 319 4.82 -0.99 25.46
CA ILE A 319 4.20 -2.30 25.18
C ILE A 319 5.28 -3.30 24.80
#